data_AF-A0A843IC35-F1
#
_entry.id   AF-A0A843IC35-F1
#
_cell.length_a   1.000
_cell.length_b   1.000
_cell.length_c   1.000
_cell.angle_alpha   90.00
_cell.angle_beta   90.00
_cell.angle_gamma   90.00
#
_symmetry.space_group_name_H-M   'P 1'
#
loop_
_entity.id
_entity.type
_entity.pdbx_description
1 polymer ?
#
loop_
_entity_poly.entity_id
_entity_poly.type
_entity_poly.pdbx_seq_one_letter_code
_entity_poly.pdbx_strand_id
1 'polypeptide(L)'
;MRYKWLLALTIIIVVAIVITNYLGFFTSDFSLNNGKPLVAITYPADGATVSKLVMISGTADSSDADNAIQSVQIKIDGNNWVTTTGTKSWSYDWTTYSLSNGQYNISARSYNGKDYSEIISISIHLPRQ
;
A
#
# COMPACT_ATOMS: atom_id res chain seq x y z
N MET A 1 -3.48 -57.66 17.99
CA MET A 1 -2.63 -56.44 17.91
C MET A 1 -2.29 -55.99 16.47
N ARG A 2 -2.77 -56.67 15.41
CA ARG A 2 -2.29 -56.45 14.02
C ARG A 2 -2.97 -55.32 13.24
N TYR A 3 -4.04 -54.71 13.77
CA TYR A 3 -4.82 -53.66 13.07
C TYR A 3 -4.62 -52.24 13.64
N LYS A 4 -3.99 -52.12 14.81
CA LYS A 4 -3.79 -50.83 15.50
C LYS A 4 -2.88 -49.88 14.69
N TRP A 5 -1.91 -50.43 13.97
CA TRP A 5 -0.98 -49.66 13.12
C TRP A 5 -1.63 -49.22 11.80
N LEU A 6 -2.57 -50.00 11.25
CA LEU A 6 -3.30 -49.67 10.03
C LEU A 6 -4.21 -48.45 10.23
N LEU A 7 -4.94 -48.39 11.34
CA LEU A 7 -5.79 -47.24 11.70
C LEU A 7 -4.97 -45.96 11.93
N ALA A 8 -3.82 -46.07 12.60
CA ALA A 8 -2.92 -44.93 12.82
C ALA A 8 -2.34 -44.40 11.50
N LEU A 9 -1.94 -45.28 10.58
CA LEU A 9 -1.43 -44.91 9.26
C LEU A 9 -2.50 -44.19 8.43
N THR A 10 -3.74 -44.68 8.44
CA THR A 10 -4.85 -44.04 7.72
C THR A 10 -5.18 -42.65 8.26
N ILE A 11 -5.12 -42.44 9.58
CA ILE A 11 -5.36 -41.13 10.19
C ILE A 11 -4.25 -40.15 9.80
N ILE A 12 -2.98 -40.56 9.82
CA ILE A 12 -1.85 -39.72 9.40
C ILE A 12 -1.98 -39.31 7.93
N ILE A 13 -2.39 -40.23 7.05
CA ILE A 13 -2.59 -39.94 5.63
C ILE A 13 -3.74 -38.94 5.43
N VAL A 14 -4.87 -39.12 6.13
CA VAL A 14 -6.00 -38.18 6.05
C VAL A 14 -5.61 -36.80 6.58
N VAL A 15 -4.88 -36.72 7.70
CA VAL A 15 -4.38 -35.46 8.27
C VAL A 15 -3.38 -34.79 7.31
N ALA A 16 -2.46 -35.54 6.70
CA ALA A 16 -1.53 -35.01 5.71
C ALA A 16 -2.26 -34.46 4.46
N ILE A 17 -3.29 -35.16 3.98
CA ILE A 17 -4.13 -34.70 2.86
C ILE A 17 -4.87 -33.41 3.24
N VAL A 18 -5.51 -33.35 4.42
CA VAL A 18 -6.19 -32.13 4.89
C VAL A 18 -5.21 -30.97 5.03
N ILE A 19 -4.01 -31.21 5.58
CA ILE A 19 -2.95 -30.22 5.68
C ILE A 19 -2.54 -29.73 4.30
N THR A 20 -2.22 -30.61 3.34
CA THR A 20 -1.84 -30.18 1.98
C THR A 20 -2.95 -29.41 1.24
N ASN A 21 -4.22 -29.71 1.50
CA ASN A 21 -5.36 -28.98 0.95
C ASN A 21 -5.61 -27.63 1.66
N TYR A 22 -5.07 -27.43 2.86
CA TYR A 22 -5.14 -26.18 3.61
C TYR A 22 -3.83 -25.38 3.62
N LEU A 23 -2.72 -25.94 3.14
CA LEU A 23 -1.43 -25.23 3.04
C LEU A 23 -1.47 -24.09 2.00
N GLY A 24 -2.45 -24.09 1.10
CA GLY A 24 -2.74 -22.95 0.20
C GLY A 24 -3.48 -21.79 0.87
N PHE A 25 -3.88 -21.91 2.14
CA PHE A 25 -4.62 -20.90 2.89
C PHE A 25 -3.77 -20.08 3.87
N PHE A 26 -2.47 -20.37 4.00
CA PHE A 26 -1.59 -19.69 4.98
C PHE A 26 -0.68 -18.59 4.40
N THR A 27 -0.89 -18.18 3.15
CA THR A 27 -0.16 -17.06 2.55
C THR A 27 -1.05 -16.07 1.82
N SER A 28 -2.33 -15.97 2.19
CA SER A 28 -2.98 -14.67 2.02
C SER A 28 -2.47 -13.81 3.16
N ASP A 29 -1.65 -12.81 2.86
CA ASP A 29 -1.56 -11.64 3.72
C ASP A 29 -3.00 -11.10 3.81
N PHE A 30 -3.73 -11.54 4.83
CA PHE A 30 -5.00 -10.96 5.20
C PHE A 30 -4.68 -9.60 5.81
N SER A 31 -4.32 -8.65 4.93
CA SER A 31 -4.41 -7.25 5.25
C SER A 31 -5.88 -7.04 5.55
N LEU A 32 -6.18 -6.93 6.83
CA LEU A 32 -7.50 -6.63 7.36
C LEU A 32 -7.79 -5.17 7.03
N ASN A 33 -7.84 -4.84 5.73
CA ASN A 33 -8.26 -3.55 5.25
C ASN A 33 -9.77 -3.49 5.51
N ASN A 34 -10.12 -3.11 6.74
CA ASN A 34 -11.42 -3.14 7.37
C ASN A 34 -12.46 -2.20 6.70
N GLY A 35 -12.57 -2.24 5.37
CA GLY A 35 -13.30 -1.25 4.58
C GLY A 35 -12.62 0.12 4.50
N LYS A 36 -11.41 0.29 5.04
CA LYS A 36 -10.65 1.53 4.86
C LYS A 36 -10.23 1.68 3.39
N PRO A 37 -10.08 2.91 2.88
CA PRO A 37 -9.59 3.09 1.52
C PRO A 37 -8.11 2.74 1.40
N LEU A 38 -7.66 2.58 0.17
CA LEU A 38 -6.28 2.31 -0.23
C LEU A 38 -5.74 3.49 -1.02
N VAL A 39 -4.43 3.69 -0.92
CA VAL A 39 -3.67 4.66 -1.72
C VAL A 39 -2.34 4.01 -2.15
N ALA A 40 -1.86 4.39 -3.33
CA ALA A 40 -0.56 3.99 -3.87
C ALA A 40 0.11 5.20 -4.54
N ILE A 41 1.41 5.40 -4.33
CA ILE A 41 2.23 6.32 -5.11
C ILE A 41 2.86 5.50 -6.23
N THR A 42 2.56 5.83 -7.48
CA THR A 42 3.08 5.11 -8.66
C THR A 42 4.29 5.81 -9.26
N TYR A 43 4.38 7.14 -9.09
CA TYR A 43 5.51 7.92 -9.53
C TYR A 43 5.73 9.12 -8.59
N PRO A 44 6.97 9.50 -8.29
CA PRO A 44 8.20 8.76 -8.58
C PRO A 44 8.27 7.41 -7.86
N ALA A 45 9.13 6.51 -8.35
CA ALA A 45 9.40 5.26 -7.65
C ALA A 45 10.20 5.52 -6.35
N ASP A 46 10.08 4.63 -5.39
CA ASP A 46 10.90 4.69 -4.17
C ASP A 46 12.40 4.63 -4.51
N GLY A 47 13.18 5.51 -3.88
CA GLY A 47 14.60 5.74 -4.15
C GLY A 47 14.91 6.55 -5.41
N ALA A 48 13.91 7.02 -6.17
CA ALA A 48 14.17 7.75 -7.40
C ALA A 48 14.92 9.06 -7.16
N THR A 49 15.81 9.41 -8.11
CA THR A 49 16.44 10.73 -8.16
C THR A 49 15.65 11.63 -9.11
N VAL A 50 15.18 12.77 -8.63
CA VAL A 50 14.29 13.69 -9.37
C VAL A 50 14.78 15.12 -9.25
N SER A 51 14.36 16.02 -10.16
CA SER A 51 14.75 17.44 -10.11
C SER A 51 13.77 18.35 -10.86
N LYS A 52 13.86 19.66 -10.59
CA LYS A 52 13.10 20.74 -11.23
C LYS A 52 11.60 20.66 -10.94
N LEU A 53 10.83 20.08 -11.85
CA LEU A 53 9.39 19.89 -11.71
C LEU A 53 9.11 18.40 -11.64
N VAL A 54 8.53 17.96 -10.53
CA VAL A 54 8.22 16.57 -10.27
C VAL A 54 6.71 16.44 -10.12
N MET A 55 6.06 15.76 -11.07
CA MET A 55 4.66 15.40 -10.92
C MET A 55 4.58 14.11 -10.09
N ILE A 56 4.22 14.21 -8.82
CA ILE A 56 3.96 13.03 -7.97
C ILE A 56 2.57 12.51 -8.33
N SER A 57 2.42 11.22 -8.59
CA SER A 57 1.16 10.63 -9.01
C SER A 57 0.94 9.23 -8.46
N GLY A 58 -0.31 8.81 -8.46
CA GLY A 58 -0.69 7.54 -7.89
C GLY A 58 -2.14 7.16 -8.12
N THR A 59 -2.54 6.09 -7.45
CA THR A 59 -3.92 5.60 -7.45
C THR A 59 -4.50 5.56 -6.05
N ALA A 60 -5.82 5.56 -5.95
CA ALA A 60 -6.54 5.30 -4.73
C ALA A 60 -7.81 4.50 -5.04
N ASP A 61 -8.20 3.60 -4.13
CA ASP A 61 -9.41 2.82 -4.29
C ASP A 61 -10.10 2.54 -2.96
N SER A 62 -11.40 2.29 -3.01
CA SER A 62 -12.19 1.91 -1.85
C SER A 62 -12.91 0.61 -2.17
N SER A 63 -12.76 -0.39 -1.29
CA SER A 63 -13.52 -1.63 -1.37
C SER A 63 -14.94 -1.47 -0.80
N ASP A 64 -15.20 -0.37 -0.08
CA ASP A 64 -16.54 -0.02 0.39
C ASP A 64 -17.34 0.60 -0.77
N ALA A 65 -18.36 -0.11 -1.22
CA ALA A 65 -19.19 0.28 -2.36
C ALA A 65 -20.03 1.53 -2.10
N ASP A 66 -20.34 1.82 -0.83
CA ASP A 66 -21.12 3.01 -0.43
C ASP A 66 -20.22 4.23 -0.19
N ASN A 67 -18.91 4.02 -0.01
CA ASN A 67 -17.94 5.06 0.28
C ASN A 67 -16.84 5.13 -0.80
N ALA A 68 -17.08 5.94 -1.84
CA ALA A 68 -16.06 6.26 -2.86
C ALA A 68 -14.97 7.21 -2.34
N ILE A 69 -13.79 7.19 -2.97
CA ILE A 69 -12.68 8.11 -2.64
C ILE A 69 -13.12 9.56 -2.90
N GLN A 70 -13.06 10.39 -1.86
CA GLN A 70 -13.41 11.81 -1.91
C GLN A 70 -12.18 12.70 -2.04
N SER A 71 -11.06 12.33 -1.43
CA SER A 71 -9.81 13.07 -1.58
C SER A 71 -8.59 12.20 -1.38
N VAL A 72 -7.48 12.65 -1.96
CA VAL A 72 -6.13 12.16 -1.66
C VAL A 72 -5.31 13.34 -1.17
N GLN A 73 -4.45 13.09 -0.18
CA GLN A 73 -3.58 14.09 0.41
C GLN A 73 -2.15 13.58 0.38
N ILE A 74 -1.20 14.48 0.12
CA ILE A 74 0.22 14.23 0.30
C ILE A 74 0.81 15.14 1.35
N LYS A 75 1.95 14.74 1.91
CA LYS A 75 2.87 15.65 2.57
C LYS A 75 4.30 15.28 2.20
N ILE A 76 5.18 16.26 2.29
CA ILE A 76 6.60 16.10 2.03
C ILE A 76 7.34 16.36 3.34
N ASP A 77 8.03 15.35 3.85
CA ASP A 77 8.66 15.29 5.16
C ASP A 77 7.69 15.62 6.32
N GLY A 78 8.07 16.57 7.16
CA GLY A 78 7.29 17.06 8.29
C GLY A 78 6.25 18.12 7.94
N ASN A 79 6.08 18.47 6.66
CA ASN A 79 5.12 19.50 6.26
C ASN A 79 3.66 19.06 6.45
N ASN A 80 2.76 20.03 6.40
CA ASN A 80 1.32 19.78 6.47
C ASN A 80 0.83 18.97 5.28
N TRP A 81 -0.28 18.23 5.50
CA TRP A 81 -1.01 17.55 4.44
C TRP A 81 -1.63 18.56 3.48
N VAL A 82 -1.48 18.30 2.18
CA VAL A 82 -2.04 19.09 1.07
C VAL A 82 -2.88 18.17 0.20
N THR A 83 -4.06 18.63 -0.17
CA THR A 83 -4.97 17.90 -1.07
C THR A 83 -4.40 17.88 -2.49
N THR A 84 -4.42 16.71 -3.12
CA THR A 84 -3.99 16.50 -4.50
C THR A 84 -5.07 16.85 -5.50
N THR A 85 -4.69 16.93 -6.77
CA THR A 85 -5.66 16.91 -7.88
C THR A 85 -6.13 15.48 -8.12
N GLY A 86 -7.43 15.28 -8.32
CA GLY A 86 -8.01 13.96 -8.59
C GLY A 86 -8.24 13.09 -7.36
N THR A 87 -8.81 11.90 -7.59
CA THR A 87 -9.17 10.93 -6.54
C THR A 87 -8.62 9.54 -6.88
N LYS A 88 -9.32 8.76 -7.71
CA LYS A 88 -8.90 7.40 -8.08
C LYS A 88 -7.56 7.37 -8.82
N SER A 89 -7.37 8.33 -9.72
CA SER A 89 -6.07 8.70 -10.27
C SER A 89 -5.79 10.11 -9.81
N TRP A 90 -4.69 10.30 -9.09
CA TRP A 90 -4.38 11.55 -8.43
C TRP A 90 -2.96 12.04 -8.78
N SER A 91 -2.75 13.34 -8.69
CA SER A 91 -1.45 13.96 -8.93
C SER A 91 -1.21 15.22 -8.09
N TYR A 92 0.07 15.54 -7.90
CA TYR A 92 0.54 16.74 -7.26
C TYR A 92 1.83 17.23 -7.93
N ASP A 93 1.82 18.47 -8.41
CA ASP A 93 3.00 19.09 -9.00
C ASP A 93 3.88 19.70 -7.90
N TRP A 94 5.10 19.19 -7.81
CA TRP A 94 6.08 19.63 -6.82
C TRP A 94 7.27 20.32 -7.48
N THR A 95 7.49 21.58 -7.13
CA THR A 95 8.62 22.39 -7.61
C THR A 95 9.80 22.28 -6.67
N THR A 96 10.96 21.89 -7.20
CA THR A 96 12.17 21.61 -6.40
C THR A 96 13.33 22.56 -6.68
N TYR A 97 13.11 23.64 -7.46
CA TYR A 97 14.17 24.56 -7.92
C TYR A 97 14.99 25.21 -6.81
N SER A 98 14.37 25.48 -5.67
CA SER A 98 14.99 26.16 -4.52
C SER A 98 15.19 25.25 -3.31
N LEU A 99 14.94 23.95 -3.46
CA LEU A 99 15.09 22.98 -2.39
C LEU A 99 16.54 22.54 -2.26
N SER A 100 16.93 22.21 -1.03
CA SER A 100 18.25 21.65 -0.77
C SER A 100 18.39 20.27 -1.39
N ASN A 101 19.61 19.92 -1.81
CA ASN A 101 19.90 18.57 -2.27
C ASN A 101 19.81 17.62 -1.07
N GLY A 102 19.32 16.40 -1.28
CA GLY A 102 19.15 15.46 -0.18
C GLY A 102 18.00 14.48 -0.38
N GLN A 103 17.66 13.76 0.68
CA GLN A 103 16.54 12.82 0.70
C GLN A 103 15.28 13.53 1.20
N TYR A 104 14.17 13.27 0.53
CA TYR A 104 12.83 13.76 0.89
C TYR A 104 11.88 12.57 1.00
N ASN A 105 11.04 12.56 2.03
CA ASN A 105 9.99 11.57 2.21
C ASN A 105 8.66 12.11 1.71
N ILE A 106 8.05 11.44 0.74
CA ILE A 106 6.70 11.76 0.27
C ILE A 106 5.76 10.75 0.92
N SER A 107 4.81 11.25 1.71
CA SER A 107 3.74 10.43 2.27
C SER A 107 2.41 10.73 1.61
N ALA A 108 1.57 9.71 1.42
CA ALA A 108 0.21 9.86 0.86
C ALA A 108 -0.84 9.13 1.70
N ARG A 109 -2.06 9.66 1.70
CA ARG A 109 -3.26 9.02 2.28
C ARG A 109 -4.51 9.38 1.48
N SER A 110 -5.45 8.47 1.35
CA SER A 110 -6.77 8.72 0.75
C SER A 110 -7.87 8.78 1.81
N TYR A 111 -8.97 9.45 1.49
CA TYR A 111 -10.17 9.55 2.34
C TYR A 111 -11.42 9.20 1.53
N ASN A 112 -12.26 8.31 2.04
CA ASN A 112 -13.49 7.86 1.37
C ASN A 112 -14.78 8.50 1.89
N GLY A 113 -14.67 9.54 2.73
CA GLY A 113 -15.84 10.16 3.38
C GLY A 113 -16.12 9.66 4.79
N LYS A 114 -15.44 8.59 5.21
CA LYS A 114 -15.59 7.98 6.53
C LYS A 114 -14.24 7.73 7.19
N ASP A 115 -13.35 7.04 6.47
CA ASP A 115 -12.06 6.60 6.98
C ASP A 115 -10.91 7.12 6.10
N TYR A 116 -9.76 7.33 6.74
CA TYR A 116 -8.49 7.49 6.04
C TYR A 116 -7.84 6.14 5.79
N SER A 117 -7.13 6.03 4.67
CA SER A 117 -6.24 4.90 4.40
C SER A 117 -5.09 4.86 5.40
N GLU A 118 -4.40 3.73 5.45
CA GLU A 118 -3.04 3.71 5.97
C GLU A 118 -2.15 4.70 5.18
N ILE A 119 -1.16 5.26 5.86
CA ILE A 119 -0.22 6.18 5.23
C ILE A 119 0.86 5.35 4.55
N ILE A 120 1.06 5.59 3.26
CA ILE A 120 2.22 5.09 2.54
C ILE A 120 3.29 6.16 2.45
N SER A 121 4.54 5.75 2.34
CA SER A 121 5.66 6.68 2.17
C SER A 121 6.67 6.12 1.18
N ILE A 122 7.22 7.00 0.36
CA ILE A 122 8.41 6.74 -0.45
C ILE A 122 9.49 7.75 -0.09
N SER A 123 10.75 7.41 -0.32
CA SER A 123 11.89 8.31 -0.25
C SER A 123 12.39 8.63 -1.65
N ILE A 124 12.77 9.87 -1.90
CA ILE A 124 13.38 10.30 -3.16
C ILE A 124 14.61 11.16 -2.90
N HIS A 125 15.46 11.30 -3.91
CA HIS A 125 16.68 12.09 -3.85
C HIS A 125 16.64 13.29 -4.79
N LEU A 126 17.02 14.47 -4.29
CA LEU A 126 17.32 15.65 -5.11
C LEU A 126 18.83 15.73 -5.33
N PRO A 127 19.32 15.65 -6.59
CA PRO A 127 20.74 15.73 -6.89
C PRO A 127 21.23 17.17 -6.81
N ARG A 128 22.56 17.36 -6.73
CA ARG A 128 23.18 18.68 -6.85
C ARG A 128 22.76 19.36 -8.16
N GLN A 129 22.15 20.54 -8.05
CA GLN A 129 21.79 21.41 -9.17
C GLN A 129 23.02 21.98 -9.87
#